data_AF-A0A8T2T4N0-F1
#
_entry.id   AF-A0A8T2T4N0-F1
#
_cell.length_a   1.000
_cell.length_b   1.000
_cell.length_c   1.000
_cell.angle_alpha   90.00
_cell.angle_beta   90.00
_cell.angle_gamma   90.00
#
_symmetry.space_group_name_H-M   'P 1'
#
loop_
_entity.id
_entity.type
_entity.pdbx_description
1 polymer ?
#
loop_
_entity_poly.entity_id
_entity_poly.type
_entity_poly.pdbx_seq_one_letter_code
_entity_poly.pdbx_strand_id
1 'polypeptide(L)'
;MAKHITILCDSSMLENKRKGMQWLVGTRTMPCTVISVIHCLRLNAGYPDIQAESAELRILLPKGLEIVGALLNEVGELEKARKIYEITMEVALAVNGDDSCKKSGLIIACLESADNQSLKFYHGTSQSLNTVESVVHPGNPGAHLWKKMCLLRCKLHIQLPLYASGFDNPSDYSRQLEAAFSNLIKKLRGDALYCIVEGSSTTPRKVVSGIFKDSDNFHQSGNKSHTTQGDSQCSDFCPSSVFTSSHGLQMPMPLNFVLLIHQSLEKGINLAPFAEYLPAHRELSVHEAISSLILTALTDQLYAMRDMLLEEIPEHPELCSYVFCPPGFAHPISCIYNLNYGESEFKTVEWRKLLHQRLSLPMDRPLLRRANALSFTQNEFGAQKQGTQRLSNVHVNMPTSSGVVGGQCSLIHGSYEYYHYLQDSFNDSGWGCAYRSLQTIFSWFKLQNYTVLDVPMHGKIQEILVKIGDKEPSFKGSQNWIGAIELSFVLDELLGVSSKILNVRSGAEVPEKCRELALHFETQGTPVMIGGGVLAYTLLGVDYNDTTGDCAFLILDPHYTGGEDLRTIWAGGWCGWKKPVNSKGEEFFLRDKFYNFLLPQRPNTI
;
A
#
# COMPACT_ATOMS: atom_id res chain seq x y z
N MET A 1 18.44 14.22 -24.51
CA MET A 1 17.14 14.92 -24.47
C MET A 1 16.03 13.90 -24.52
N ALA A 2 14.98 14.05 -23.71
CA ALA A 2 13.88 13.08 -23.56
C ALA A 2 12.85 13.16 -24.71
N LYS A 3 13.26 12.80 -25.93
CA LYS A 3 12.38 12.77 -27.11
C LYS A 3 11.30 11.67 -27.03
N HIS A 4 11.58 10.62 -26.28
CA HIS A 4 10.68 9.50 -26.02
C HIS A 4 10.52 9.36 -24.51
N ILE A 5 9.27 9.23 -24.05
CA ILE A 5 8.96 9.06 -22.64
C ILE A 5 8.18 7.75 -22.42
N THR A 6 8.43 7.10 -21.30
CA THR A 6 7.70 5.89 -20.89
C THR A 6 6.82 6.25 -19.68
N ILE A 7 5.54 5.90 -19.73
CA ILE A 7 4.60 6.14 -18.62
C ILE A 7 4.14 4.79 -18.07
N LEU A 8 4.47 4.54 -16.80
CA LEU A 8 4.13 3.32 -16.07
C LEU A 8 2.94 3.51 -15.11
N CYS A 9 2.58 4.73 -14.74
CA CYS A 9 1.37 4.96 -13.94
C CYS A 9 0.10 4.78 -14.79
N ASP A 10 -1.00 4.47 -14.10
CA ASP A 10 -2.33 4.40 -14.70
C ASP A 10 -2.74 5.77 -15.27
N SER A 11 -3.35 5.78 -16.46
CA SER A 11 -3.79 7.03 -17.11
C SER A 11 -4.80 7.80 -16.26
N SER A 12 -5.61 7.11 -15.45
CA SER A 12 -6.52 7.74 -14.49
C SER A 12 -5.81 8.63 -13.45
N MET A 13 -4.54 8.34 -13.12
CA MET A 13 -3.74 9.20 -12.24
C MET A 13 -3.33 10.50 -12.92
N LEU A 14 -3.12 10.46 -14.23
CA LEU A 14 -2.75 11.62 -15.07
C LEU A 14 -3.96 12.45 -15.48
N GLU A 15 -5.11 11.81 -15.67
CA GLU A 15 -6.38 12.44 -16.09
C GLU A 15 -7.21 12.97 -14.92
N ASN A 16 -6.67 12.92 -13.70
CA ASN A 16 -7.37 13.32 -12.49
C ASN A 16 -7.80 14.78 -12.57
N LYS A 17 -9.11 15.05 -12.47
CA LYS A 17 -9.75 16.38 -12.66
C LYS A 17 -9.42 17.42 -11.57
N ARG A 18 -8.51 17.11 -10.64
CA ARG A 18 -8.12 18.06 -9.60
C ARG A 18 -7.26 19.18 -10.21
N LYS A 19 -7.69 20.42 -9.99
CA LYS A 19 -6.90 21.61 -10.35
C LYS A 19 -5.65 21.67 -9.49
N GLY A 20 -4.53 22.07 -10.09
CA GLY A 20 -3.27 22.26 -9.39
C GLY A 20 -2.09 21.64 -10.12
N MET A 21 -0.92 21.82 -9.53
CA MET A 21 0.34 21.28 -10.02
C MET A 21 0.58 19.88 -9.42
N GLN A 22 1.10 18.98 -10.24
CA GLN A 22 1.47 17.63 -9.84
C GLN A 22 2.93 17.37 -10.25
N TRP A 23 3.64 16.59 -9.44
CA TRP A 23 5.00 16.15 -9.69
C TRP A 23 4.99 14.80 -10.37
N LEU A 24 5.74 14.70 -11.48
CA LEU A 24 5.99 13.43 -12.16
C LEU A 24 7.19 12.77 -11.48
N VAL A 25 6.94 11.63 -10.85
CA VAL A 25 7.95 10.84 -10.14
C VAL A 25 8.39 9.71 -11.04
N GLY A 26 9.70 9.47 -11.11
CA GLY A 26 10.25 8.57 -12.09
C GLY A 26 11.70 8.21 -11.86
N THR A 27 12.35 7.72 -12.91
CA THR A 27 13.80 7.53 -12.92
C THR A 27 14.36 7.86 -14.30
N ARG A 28 15.58 8.40 -14.30
CA ARG A 28 16.34 8.77 -15.50
C ARG A 28 17.40 7.74 -15.90
N THR A 29 17.59 6.71 -15.07
CA THR A 29 18.44 5.54 -15.36
C THR A 29 17.84 4.68 -16.49
N MET A 30 16.57 4.89 -16.80
CA MET A 30 15.87 4.38 -17.96
C MET A 30 15.55 5.55 -18.91
N PRO A 31 15.26 5.30 -20.20
CA PRO A 31 14.68 6.32 -21.07
C PRO A 31 13.50 6.97 -20.35
N CYS A 32 13.52 8.30 -20.18
CA CYS A 32 12.74 9.05 -19.17
C CYS A 32 11.39 8.38 -18.82
N THR A 33 11.36 7.73 -17.64
CA THR A 33 10.23 6.90 -17.21
C THR A 33 9.50 7.59 -16.08
N VAL A 34 8.21 7.86 -16.27
CA VAL A 34 7.27 8.31 -15.23
C VAL A 34 6.62 7.08 -14.59
N ILE A 35 6.66 6.98 -13.27
CA ILE A 35 6.20 5.83 -12.49
C ILE A 35 4.97 6.15 -11.66
N SER A 36 4.88 7.38 -11.15
CA SER A 36 3.74 7.85 -10.37
C SER A 36 3.59 9.37 -10.45
N VAL A 37 2.48 9.86 -9.92
CA VAL A 37 2.13 11.28 -9.91
C VAL A 37 1.77 11.67 -8.47
N ILE A 38 2.33 12.79 -8.00
CA ILE A 38 2.10 13.30 -6.64
C ILE A 38 1.61 14.74 -6.71
N HIS A 39 0.50 15.07 -6.07
CA HIS A 39 -0.03 16.43 -6.03
C HIS A 39 0.83 17.35 -5.18
N CYS A 40 1.04 18.57 -5.67
CA CYS A 40 1.60 19.65 -4.88
C CYS A 40 0.54 20.21 -3.93
N LEU A 41 0.84 20.21 -2.62
CA LEU A 41 -0.08 20.74 -1.60
C LEU A 41 0.48 21.95 -0.84
N ARG A 42 1.81 22.11 -0.78
CA ARG A 42 2.43 23.26 -0.11
C ARG A 42 2.56 24.41 -1.10
N LEU A 43 1.67 25.39 -0.95
CA LEU A 43 1.63 26.58 -1.79
C LEU A 43 1.92 27.84 -0.98
N ASN A 44 2.74 28.73 -1.52
CA ASN A 44 2.95 30.09 -1.05
C ASN A 44 2.58 31.07 -2.17
N ALA A 45 1.63 31.97 -1.91
CA ALA A 45 1.10 32.91 -2.90
C ALA A 45 0.65 32.27 -4.24
N GLY A 46 0.14 31.04 -4.19
CA GLY A 46 -0.34 30.30 -5.36
C GLY A 46 0.73 29.54 -6.15
N TYR A 47 1.99 29.56 -5.72
CA TYR A 47 3.09 28.76 -6.29
C TYR A 47 3.60 27.74 -5.27
N PRO A 48 4.25 26.64 -5.68
CA PRO A 48 4.85 25.69 -4.75
C PRO A 48 5.81 26.36 -3.77
N ASP A 49 5.63 26.11 -2.48
CA ASP A 49 6.64 26.42 -1.46
C ASP A 49 7.75 25.38 -1.58
N ILE A 50 8.83 25.76 -2.25
CA ILE A 50 9.92 24.83 -2.62
C ILE A 50 10.54 24.17 -1.40
N GLN A 51 10.70 24.91 -0.29
CA GLN A 51 11.33 24.38 0.91
C GLN A 51 10.41 23.37 1.60
N ALA A 52 9.16 23.74 1.88
CA ALA A 52 8.20 22.87 2.55
C ALA A 52 7.83 21.65 1.69
N GLU A 53 7.62 21.87 0.39
CA GLU A 53 7.24 20.81 -0.55
C GLU A 53 8.39 19.80 -0.75
N SER A 54 9.63 20.28 -0.94
CA SER A 54 10.76 19.37 -1.10
C SER A 54 11.07 18.57 0.17
N ALA A 55 10.86 19.16 1.35
CA ALA A 55 11.02 18.46 2.63
C ALA A 55 10.08 17.25 2.75
N GLU A 56 8.79 17.42 2.40
CA GLU A 56 7.83 16.32 2.42
C GLU A 56 8.16 15.26 1.35
N LEU A 57 8.52 15.69 0.13
CA LEU A 57 8.84 14.76 -0.97
C LEU A 57 10.08 13.91 -0.68
N ARG A 58 11.10 14.45 0.01
CA ARG A 58 12.31 13.68 0.40
C ARG A 58 12.01 12.53 1.35
N ILE A 59 10.97 12.65 2.18
CA ILE A 59 10.52 11.58 3.08
C ILE A 59 9.59 10.62 2.35
N LEU A 60 8.64 11.16 1.59
CA LEU A 60 7.60 10.37 0.92
C LEU A 60 8.19 9.43 -0.14
N LEU A 61 9.15 9.91 -0.91
CA LEU A 61 9.73 9.18 -2.04
C LEU A 61 10.92 8.32 -1.63
N PRO A 62 11.05 7.09 -2.18
CA PRO A 62 12.25 6.28 -2.05
C PRO A 62 13.42 6.83 -2.89
N LYS A 63 14.64 6.89 -2.34
CA LYS A 63 15.83 7.40 -3.01
C LYS A 63 16.17 6.47 -4.17
N GLY A 64 16.58 7.08 -5.26
CA GLY A 64 16.71 6.43 -6.56
C GLY A 64 15.46 6.53 -7.44
N LEU A 65 14.32 6.97 -6.87
CA LEU A 65 13.28 7.68 -7.60
C LEU A 65 13.46 9.19 -7.45
N GLU A 66 13.07 9.91 -8.48
CA GLU A 66 13.35 11.32 -8.65
C GLU A 66 12.14 12.08 -9.15
N ILE A 67 12.13 13.40 -8.93
CA ILE A 67 11.27 14.30 -9.69
C ILE A 67 11.82 14.42 -11.11
N VAL A 68 11.10 13.85 -12.08
CA VAL A 68 11.48 13.85 -13.51
C VAL A 68 10.71 14.90 -14.31
N GLY A 69 9.71 15.53 -13.70
CA GLY A 69 8.89 16.53 -14.36
C GLY A 69 7.72 17.02 -13.52
N ALA A 70 6.83 17.77 -14.15
CA ALA A 70 5.58 18.20 -13.56
C ALA A 70 4.44 18.16 -14.57
N LEU A 71 3.23 17.98 -14.05
CA LEU A 71 1.98 18.04 -14.78
C LEU A 71 1.15 19.21 -14.25
N LEU A 72 0.72 20.09 -15.15
CA LEU A 72 -0.26 21.12 -14.87
C LEU A 72 -1.59 20.74 -15.52
N ASN A 73 -2.63 20.58 -14.69
CA ASN A 73 -3.97 20.26 -15.14
C ASN A 73 -4.73 21.49 -15.65
N GLU A 74 -4.09 22.26 -16.53
CA GLU A 74 -4.65 23.44 -17.20
C GLU A 74 -4.18 23.45 -18.66
N VAL A 75 -4.92 24.17 -19.52
CA VAL A 75 -4.57 24.30 -20.94
C VAL A 75 -3.20 24.96 -21.08
N GLY A 76 -2.27 24.24 -21.69
CA GLY A 76 -0.86 24.60 -21.73
C GLY A 76 -0.54 25.66 -22.79
N GLU A 77 -0.33 26.90 -22.35
CA GLU A 77 0.42 27.90 -23.12
C GLU A 77 1.93 27.70 -22.94
N LEU A 78 2.73 27.92 -23.99
CA LEU A 78 4.17 27.67 -23.96
C LEU A 78 4.90 28.48 -22.86
N GLU A 79 4.47 29.71 -22.61
CA GLU A 79 5.04 30.58 -21.57
C GLU A 79 4.78 30.04 -20.16
N LYS A 80 3.57 29.54 -19.89
CA LYS A 80 3.23 28.89 -18.62
C LYS A 80 4.06 27.63 -18.43
N ALA A 81 4.22 26.81 -19.48
CA ALA A 81 5.07 25.62 -19.42
C ALA A 81 6.52 25.95 -19.08
N ARG A 82 7.08 27.07 -19.58
CA ARG A 82 8.43 27.54 -19.22
C ARG A 82 8.53 27.94 -17.75
N LYS A 83 7.57 28.70 -17.23
CA LYS A 83 7.56 29.08 -15.81
C LYS A 83 7.49 27.85 -14.89
N ILE A 84 6.67 26.88 -15.27
CA ILE A 84 6.53 25.62 -14.54
C ILE A 84 7.82 24.81 -14.61
N TYR A 85 8.51 24.81 -15.75
CA TYR A 85 9.81 24.18 -15.89
C TYR A 85 10.83 24.73 -14.87
N GLU A 86 10.90 26.05 -14.70
CA GLU A 86 11.81 26.69 -13.74
C GLU A 86 11.51 26.24 -12.30
N ILE A 87 10.24 26.28 -11.89
CA ILE A 87 9.80 25.83 -10.56
C ILE A 87 10.11 24.33 -10.38
N THR A 88 9.84 23.52 -11.40
CA THR A 88 10.11 22.07 -11.37
C THR A 88 11.59 21.79 -11.24
N MET A 89 12.45 22.60 -11.87
CA MET A 89 13.89 22.49 -11.75
C MET A 89 14.35 22.77 -10.32
N GLU A 90 13.83 23.80 -9.66
CA GLU A 90 14.18 24.12 -8.27
C GLU A 90 13.72 23.03 -7.29
N VAL A 91 12.50 22.51 -7.46
CA VAL A 91 12.01 21.39 -6.63
C VAL A 91 12.79 20.11 -6.89
N ALA A 92 13.10 19.79 -8.16
CA ALA A 92 13.90 18.62 -8.49
C ALA A 92 15.32 18.72 -7.92
N LEU A 93 15.95 19.90 -7.96
CA LEU A 93 17.24 20.14 -7.31
C LEU A 93 17.15 19.89 -5.80
N ALA A 94 16.13 20.45 -5.14
CA ALA A 94 15.94 20.34 -3.70
C ALA A 94 15.61 18.90 -3.23
N VAL A 95 14.94 18.09 -4.05
CA VAL A 95 14.56 16.70 -3.71
C VAL A 95 15.65 15.70 -4.08
N ASN A 96 16.20 15.81 -5.29
CA ASN A 96 17.13 14.83 -5.84
C ASN A 96 18.57 15.04 -5.32
N GLY A 97 18.94 16.28 -4.97
CA GLY A 97 20.26 16.60 -4.39
C GLY A 97 21.43 16.63 -5.39
N ASP A 98 21.18 16.44 -6.69
CA ASP A 98 22.19 16.45 -7.75
C ASP A 98 21.85 17.47 -8.85
N ASP A 99 22.88 18.20 -9.29
CA ASP A 99 22.86 19.13 -10.42
C ASP A 99 22.61 18.45 -11.79
N SER A 100 22.56 17.11 -11.85
CA SER A 100 22.22 16.35 -13.07
C SER A 100 20.87 16.74 -13.68
N CYS A 101 19.92 17.29 -12.93
CA CYS A 101 18.69 17.86 -13.48
C CYS A 101 18.89 19.14 -14.30
N LYS A 102 20.01 19.85 -14.12
CA LYS A 102 20.42 20.94 -15.03
C LYS A 102 20.92 20.40 -16.38
N LYS A 103 21.41 19.15 -16.42
CA LYS A 103 21.97 18.50 -17.62
C LYS A 103 20.98 17.59 -18.35
N SER A 104 19.99 17.04 -17.64
CA SER A 104 18.99 16.11 -18.18
C SER A 104 17.60 16.77 -18.17
N GLY A 105 17.05 17.01 -19.37
CA GLY A 105 15.82 17.80 -19.53
C GLY A 105 14.61 17.19 -18.84
N LEU A 106 14.03 17.94 -17.89
CA LEU A 106 12.76 17.65 -17.23
C LEU A 106 11.60 17.62 -18.23
N ILE A 107 10.53 16.91 -17.87
CA ILE A 107 9.30 16.83 -18.65
C ILE A 107 8.24 17.77 -18.05
N ILE A 108 7.59 18.56 -18.88
CA ILE A 108 6.37 19.28 -18.50
C ILE A 108 5.20 18.72 -19.27
N ALA A 109 4.13 18.35 -18.57
CA ALA A 109 2.87 17.92 -19.15
C ALA A 109 1.78 18.98 -18.90
N CYS A 110 0.99 19.30 -19.93
CA CYS A 110 -0.15 20.21 -19.83
C CYS A 110 -1.34 19.65 -20.61
N LEU A 111 -2.57 20.11 -20.31
CA LEU A 111 -3.74 19.75 -21.13
C LEU A 111 -3.66 20.40 -22.51
N GLU A 112 -4.03 19.65 -23.55
CA GLU A 112 -4.13 20.16 -24.93
C GLU A 112 -5.34 21.07 -25.12
N SER A 113 -6.48 20.71 -24.54
CA SER A 113 -7.69 21.52 -24.56
C SER A 113 -8.49 21.36 -23.28
N ALA A 114 -9.42 22.27 -23.02
CA ALA A 114 -10.30 22.17 -21.85
C ALA A 114 -11.33 21.03 -21.98
N ASP A 115 -11.63 20.62 -23.22
CA ASP A 115 -12.68 19.66 -23.55
C ASP A 115 -12.15 18.23 -23.69
N ASN A 116 -10.88 18.07 -24.07
CA ASN A 116 -10.23 16.78 -24.29
C ASN A 116 -9.15 16.60 -23.21
N GLN A 117 -9.24 15.57 -22.37
CA GLN A 117 -8.26 15.29 -21.32
C GLN A 117 -6.91 14.78 -21.88
N SER A 118 -6.60 15.06 -23.16
CA SER A 118 -5.32 14.69 -23.76
C SER A 118 -4.20 15.57 -23.22
N LEU A 119 -3.10 14.92 -22.87
CA LEU A 119 -1.91 15.58 -22.34
C LEU A 119 -0.87 15.78 -23.44
N LYS A 120 -0.33 17.00 -23.47
CA LYS A 120 0.83 17.35 -24.29
C LYS A 120 2.07 17.45 -23.42
N PHE A 121 3.11 16.72 -23.83
CA PHE A 121 4.37 16.66 -23.12
C PHE A 121 5.45 17.50 -23.81
N TYR A 122 6.23 18.22 -23.01
CA TYR A 122 7.33 19.08 -23.43
C TYR A 122 8.62 18.63 -22.76
N HIS A 123 9.75 18.74 -23.46
CA HIS A 123 11.08 18.51 -22.93
C HIS A 123 12.04 19.59 -23.41
N GLY A 124 13.15 19.82 -22.68
CA GLY A 124 14.17 20.77 -23.09
C GLY A 124 14.76 21.54 -21.91
N THR A 125 14.94 22.84 -22.09
CA THR A 125 15.40 23.79 -21.07
C THR A 125 14.36 24.89 -20.85
N SER A 126 14.56 25.74 -19.83
CA SER A 126 13.69 26.91 -19.60
C SER A 126 13.62 27.84 -20.82
N GLN A 127 14.67 27.89 -21.64
CA GLN A 127 14.75 28.74 -22.83
C GLN A 127 14.20 28.05 -24.08
N SER A 128 14.36 26.73 -24.22
CA SER A 128 13.95 25.97 -25.41
C SER A 128 13.21 24.67 -25.05
N LEU A 129 11.88 24.78 -24.94
CA LEU A 129 10.97 23.64 -24.81
C LEU A 129 10.52 23.15 -26.18
N ASN A 130 10.65 21.84 -26.41
CA ASN A 130 10.17 21.13 -27.60
C ASN A 130 9.08 20.13 -27.20
N THR A 131 8.21 19.78 -28.13
CA THR A 131 7.19 18.74 -27.89
C THR A 131 7.85 17.35 -27.91
N VAL A 132 7.44 16.47 -27.00
CA VAL A 132 7.87 15.06 -26.98
C VAL A 132 7.36 14.35 -28.23
N GLU A 133 8.22 13.57 -28.88
CA GLU A 133 7.93 12.92 -30.16
C GLU A 133 7.08 11.65 -29.99
N SER A 134 7.25 10.90 -28.89
CA SER A 134 6.41 9.73 -28.59
C SER A 134 6.26 9.44 -27.10
N VAL A 135 5.08 8.96 -26.72
CA VAL A 135 4.75 8.46 -25.37
C VAL A 135 4.46 6.96 -25.46
N VAL A 136 5.10 6.15 -24.61
CA VAL A 136 4.92 4.70 -24.59
C VAL A 136 4.32 4.26 -23.26
N HIS A 137 3.26 3.45 -23.34
CA HIS A 137 2.61 2.82 -22.19
C HIS A 137 2.83 1.30 -22.27
N PRO A 138 3.82 0.73 -21.57
CA PRO A 138 4.07 -0.70 -21.59
C PRO A 138 2.99 -1.45 -20.80
N GLY A 139 2.67 -2.67 -21.24
CA GLY A 139 1.81 -3.58 -20.49
C GLY A 139 2.50 -4.09 -19.22
N ASN A 140 1.74 -4.24 -18.13
CA ASN A 140 2.21 -4.65 -16.80
C ASN A 140 3.35 -3.76 -16.25
N PRO A 141 3.01 -2.53 -15.78
CA PRO A 141 4.00 -1.55 -15.37
C PRO A 141 4.89 -1.99 -14.20
N GLY A 142 4.33 -2.71 -13.23
CA GLY A 142 5.07 -3.24 -12.08
C GLY A 142 6.16 -4.22 -12.51
N ALA A 143 5.84 -5.17 -13.39
CA ALA A 143 6.84 -6.09 -13.93
C ALA A 143 7.91 -5.36 -14.75
N HIS A 144 7.54 -4.32 -15.50
CA HIS A 144 8.50 -3.50 -16.25
C HIS A 144 9.48 -2.78 -15.31
N LEU A 145 8.98 -2.20 -14.23
CA LEU A 145 9.77 -1.48 -13.24
C LEU A 145 10.75 -2.42 -12.52
N TRP A 146 10.23 -3.51 -11.95
CA TRP A 146 11.01 -4.40 -11.08
C TRP A 146 11.93 -5.37 -11.83
N LYS A 147 11.76 -5.53 -13.14
CA LYS A 147 12.78 -6.19 -13.97
C LYS A 147 14.10 -5.42 -14.00
N LYS A 148 14.07 -4.11 -13.72
CA LYS A 148 15.22 -3.21 -13.88
C LYS A 148 15.66 -2.55 -12.57
N MET A 149 14.90 -2.65 -11.48
CA MET A 149 15.21 -2.05 -10.19
C MET A 149 15.18 -3.09 -9.08
N CYS A 150 16.03 -2.92 -8.06
CA CYS A 150 15.91 -3.66 -6.80
C CYS A 150 15.49 -2.73 -5.67
N LEU A 151 14.84 -3.28 -4.63
CA LEU A 151 14.54 -2.58 -3.39
C LEU A 151 15.62 -2.91 -2.36
N LEU A 152 16.12 -1.90 -1.64
CA LEU A 152 17.04 -2.09 -0.52
C LEU A 152 16.24 -1.79 0.75
N ARG A 153 16.31 -2.59 1.81
CA ARG A 153 15.66 -2.27 3.09
C ARG A 153 16.74 -1.91 4.08
N CYS A 154 16.81 -0.65 4.47
CA CYS A 154 17.77 -0.22 5.46
C CYS A 154 17.15 -0.23 6.86
N LYS A 155 17.91 -0.76 7.82
CA LYS A 155 17.59 -0.76 9.23
C LYS A 155 18.66 -0.04 10.05
N LEU A 156 18.31 1.09 10.67
CA LEU A 156 19.13 1.76 11.67
C LEU A 156 18.42 1.79 13.03
N HIS A 157 19.02 1.12 14.02
CA HIS A 157 18.59 1.23 15.42
C HIS A 157 19.17 2.51 16.02
N ILE A 158 18.30 3.47 16.36
CA ILE A 158 18.73 4.76 16.88
C ILE A 158 18.58 4.76 18.41
N GLN A 159 19.68 4.52 19.13
CA GLN A 159 19.73 4.80 20.57
C GLN A 159 20.12 6.27 20.79
N LEU A 160 19.16 7.17 20.64
CA LEU A 160 19.35 8.55 21.09
C LEU A 160 18.79 8.70 22.51
N PRO A 161 19.52 9.32 23.44
CA PRO A 161 19.01 9.63 24.78
C PRO A 161 18.04 10.82 24.68
N LEU A 162 16.91 10.64 23.99
CA LEU A 162 15.93 11.72 23.75
C LEU A 162 14.87 11.80 24.85
N TYR A 163 14.72 10.74 25.64
CA TYR A 163 13.75 10.67 26.74
C TYR A 163 14.47 10.74 28.09
N ALA A 164 15.38 11.71 28.26
CA ALA A 164 15.93 12.00 29.58
C ALA A 164 14.93 12.92 30.31
N SER A 165 14.17 12.33 31.25
CA SER A 165 13.39 13.08 32.24
C SER A 165 14.35 13.87 33.14
N GLY A 166 14.73 15.08 32.73
CA GLY A 166 15.69 15.87 33.50
C GLY A 166 16.03 17.25 32.96
N PHE A 167 15.26 17.81 32.03
CA PHE A 167 15.50 19.15 31.50
C PHE A 167 14.54 20.16 32.13
N ASP A 168 15.09 21.04 32.96
CA ASP A 168 14.34 22.09 33.66
C ASP A 168 13.86 23.22 32.71
N ASN A 169 14.37 23.29 31.47
CA ASN A 169 14.04 24.33 30.48
C ASN A 169 13.93 23.80 29.03
N PRO A 170 12.83 24.08 28.30
CA PRO A 170 12.64 23.70 26.89
C PRO A 170 13.76 24.14 25.94
N SER A 171 14.38 25.31 26.14
CA SER A 171 15.44 25.79 25.23
C SER A 171 16.71 24.93 25.30
N ASP A 172 17.00 24.38 26.47
CA ASP A 172 18.16 23.51 26.66
C ASP A 172 17.90 22.12 26.06
N TYR A 173 16.64 21.65 26.12
CA TYR A 173 16.21 20.45 25.42
C TYR A 173 16.36 20.58 23.90
N SER A 174 15.89 21.67 23.28
CA SER A 174 16.02 21.90 21.82
C SER A 174 17.48 21.86 21.37
N ARG A 175 18.38 22.55 22.08
CA ARG A 175 19.81 22.58 21.74
C ARG A 175 20.46 21.20 21.85
N GLN A 176 20.12 20.44 22.88
CA GLN A 176 20.66 19.10 23.06
C GLN A 176 20.13 18.13 22.02
N LEU A 177 18.85 18.23 21.66
CA LEU A 177 18.22 17.48 20.59
C LEU A 177 18.94 17.74 19.26
N GLU A 178 19.11 19.01 18.88
CA GLU A 178 19.85 19.40 17.68
C GLU A 178 21.28 18.88 17.66
N ALA A 179 21.99 18.99 18.79
CA ALA A 179 23.35 18.49 18.93
C ALA A 179 23.42 16.96 18.80
N ALA A 180 22.47 16.23 19.39
CA ALA A 180 22.40 14.78 19.34
C ALA A 180 22.16 14.27 17.91
N PHE A 181 21.19 14.85 17.19
CA PHE A 181 20.93 14.52 15.78
C PHE A 181 22.13 14.90 14.89
N SER A 182 22.72 16.08 15.08
CA SER A 182 23.90 16.50 14.32
C SER A 182 25.09 15.56 14.53
N ASN A 183 25.30 15.08 15.77
CA ASN A 183 26.35 14.11 16.08
C ASN A 183 26.06 12.75 15.47
N LEU A 184 24.81 12.28 15.48
CA LEU A 184 24.41 11.03 14.83
C LEU A 184 24.65 11.07 13.32
N ILE A 185 24.22 12.14 12.65
CA ILE A 185 24.41 12.33 11.20
C ILE A 185 25.91 12.40 10.85
N LYS A 186 26.73 13.08 11.67
CA LYS A 186 28.19 13.07 11.52
C LYS A 186 28.78 11.65 11.65
N LYS A 187 28.29 10.84 12.60
CA LYS A 187 28.74 9.45 12.78
C LYS A 187 28.36 8.56 11.59
N LEU A 188 27.19 8.77 10.99
CA LEU A 188 26.77 8.06 9.77
C LEU A 188 27.69 8.32 8.58
N ARG A 189 28.34 9.50 8.53
CA ARG A 189 29.28 9.89 7.48
C ARG A 189 30.75 9.69 7.87
N GLY A 190 31.02 9.09 9.03
CA GLY A 190 32.36 8.92 9.59
C GLY A 190 32.89 7.49 9.48
N ASP A 191 34.12 7.30 9.97
CA ASP A 191 34.91 6.08 9.79
C ASP A 191 34.42 4.87 10.61
N ALA A 192 33.38 5.03 11.42
CA ALA A 192 32.92 4.06 12.42
C ALA A 192 31.60 3.36 12.05
N LEU A 193 31.20 3.41 10.78
CA LEU A 193 29.99 2.77 10.28
C LEU A 193 30.29 1.38 9.71
N TYR A 194 29.59 0.38 10.26
CA TYR A 194 29.57 -0.98 9.73
C TYR A 194 28.20 -1.25 9.13
N CYS A 195 28.19 -1.86 7.94
CA CYS A 195 26.98 -2.27 7.28
C CYS A 195 27.00 -3.78 7.04
N ILE A 196 25.95 -4.45 7.49
CA ILE A 196 25.72 -5.87 7.22
C ILE A 196 24.68 -5.95 6.11
N VAL A 197 25.07 -6.52 4.97
CA VAL A 197 24.15 -6.88 3.89
C VAL A 197 23.71 -8.32 4.13
N GLU A 198 22.41 -8.52 4.38
CA GLU A 198 21.82 -9.85 4.50
C GLU A 198 21.26 -10.26 3.14
N GLY A 199 21.89 -11.25 2.51
CA GLY A 199 21.55 -11.72 1.18
C GLY A 199 20.71 -12.98 1.17
N SER A 200 20.55 -13.54 -0.02
CA SER A 200 19.79 -14.77 -0.27
C SER A 200 20.42 -16.02 0.39
N SER A 201 19.71 -17.16 0.35
CA SER A 201 20.21 -18.45 0.88
C SER A 201 21.55 -18.91 0.28
N THR A 202 21.94 -18.41 -0.91
CA THR A 202 23.19 -18.77 -1.59
C THR A 202 24.34 -17.79 -1.31
N THR A 203 24.04 -16.56 -0.87
CA THR A 203 25.01 -15.51 -0.52
C THR A 203 24.59 -14.85 0.80
N PRO A 204 24.76 -15.53 1.95
CA PRO A 204 23.96 -15.23 3.14
C PRO A 204 24.28 -13.87 3.75
N ARG A 205 25.56 -13.48 3.87
CA ARG A 205 25.96 -12.21 4.51
C ARG A 205 27.27 -11.64 3.95
N LYS A 206 27.33 -10.33 3.76
CA LYS A 206 28.56 -9.55 3.53
C LYS A 206 28.63 -8.41 4.53
N VAL A 207 29.76 -8.27 5.24
CA VAL A 207 30.04 -7.12 6.10
C VAL A 207 30.86 -6.13 5.29
N VAL A 208 30.41 -4.88 5.23
CA VAL A 208 31.10 -3.77 4.58
C VAL A 208 31.40 -2.71 5.62
N SER A 209 32.64 -2.24 5.67
CA SER A 209 33.08 -1.16 6.56
C SER A 209 33.96 -0.21 5.78
N GLY A 210 33.78 1.10 5.97
CA GLY A 210 34.60 2.09 5.28
C GLY A 210 34.05 3.51 5.43
N ILE A 211 34.81 4.47 4.88
CA ILE A 211 34.38 5.87 4.81
C ILE A 211 33.54 6.04 3.55
N PHE A 212 32.23 6.12 3.71
CA PHE A 212 31.29 6.35 2.62
C PHE A 212 31.16 7.86 2.39
N LYS A 213 31.97 8.43 1.49
CA LYS A 213 31.88 9.86 1.11
C LYS A 213 30.87 10.08 -0.01
N ASP A 214 30.21 11.23 0.00
CA ASP A 214 29.34 11.70 -1.08
C ASP A 214 30.12 11.79 -2.41
N SER A 215 29.53 11.26 -3.47
CA SER A 215 30.16 11.01 -4.78
C SER A 215 30.24 12.24 -5.69
N ASP A 216 30.53 13.43 -5.15
CA ASP A 216 30.48 14.68 -5.93
C ASP A 216 31.71 14.96 -6.83
N ASN A 217 32.76 14.12 -6.82
CA ASN A 217 33.98 14.41 -7.57
C ASN A 217 34.63 13.18 -8.23
N PHE A 218 33.92 12.51 -9.16
CA PHE A 218 34.52 11.50 -10.05
C PHE A 218 34.74 11.96 -11.49
N HIS A 219 34.86 13.27 -11.70
CA HIS A 219 35.48 13.81 -12.90
C HIS A 219 36.73 14.60 -12.52
N GLN A 220 37.88 14.06 -12.92
CA GLN A 220 39.25 14.54 -12.70
C GLN A 220 39.91 14.13 -11.37
N SER A 221 40.50 12.94 -11.36
CA SER A 221 41.92 12.79 -11.04
C SER A 221 42.30 11.32 -11.19
N GLY A 222 43.13 11.03 -12.19
CA GLY A 222 43.85 9.77 -12.23
C GLY A 222 44.88 9.78 -11.11
N ASN A 223 44.51 9.32 -9.91
CA ASN A 223 45.47 8.86 -8.92
C ASN A 223 44.82 7.85 -7.97
N LYS A 224 45.42 6.66 -7.98
CA LYS A 224 45.12 5.44 -7.22
C LYS A 224 44.52 5.72 -5.83
N SER A 225 43.21 5.57 -5.67
CA SER A 225 42.59 5.28 -4.38
C SER A 225 42.67 3.77 -4.12
N HIS A 226 42.91 3.40 -2.87
CA HIS A 226 43.03 2.02 -2.42
C HIS A 226 41.81 1.19 -2.81
N THR A 227 41.96 0.36 -3.84
CA THR A 227 41.04 -0.70 -4.21
C THR A 227 41.10 -1.80 -3.16
N THR A 228 40.20 -1.77 -2.18
CA THR A 228 39.88 -2.96 -1.39
C THR A 228 39.19 -3.98 -2.29
N GLN A 229 39.51 -5.26 -2.09
CA GLN A 229 39.08 -6.42 -2.88
C GLN A 229 37.57 -6.44 -3.23
N GLY A 230 37.25 -6.53 -4.53
CA GLY A 230 35.99 -7.06 -5.06
C GLY A 230 34.72 -6.33 -4.65
N ASP A 231 34.38 -5.23 -5.34
CA ASP A 231 33.07 -4.58 -5.21
C ASP A 231 31.96 -5.48 -5.79
N SER A 232 31.38 -6.30 -4.92
CA SER A 232 30.17 -7.07 -5.22
C SER A 232 29.01 -6.14 -5.56
N GLN A 233 28.18 -6.52 -6.52
CA GLN A 233 27.00 -5.77 -6.91
C GLN A 233 25.83 -6.09 -5.98
N CYS A 234 24.90 -5.16 -5.80
CA CYS A 234 23.68 -5.42 -5.03
C CYS A 234 22.87 -6.60 -5.62
N SER A 235 22.89 -6.78 -6.94
CA SER A 235 22.24 -7.88 -7.64
C SER A 235 22.71 -9.26 -7.19
N ASP A 236 23.95 -9.38 -6.69
CA ASP A 236 24.53 -10.65 -6.23
C ASP A 236 23.86 -11.16 -4.93
N PHE A 237 23.16 -10.28 -4.22
CA PHE A 237 22.51 -10.57 -2.94
C PHE A 237 20.98 -10.50 -3.01
N CYS A 238 20.42 -9.95 -4.08
CA CYS A 238 18.97 -9.78 -4.25
C CYS A 238 18.23 -11.12 -4.07
N PRO A 239 17.20 -11.17 -3.22
CA PRO A 239 16.36 -12.36 -3.09
C PRO A 239 15.65 -12.67 -4.42
N SER A 240 15.47 -13.95 -4.73
CA SER A 240 14.63 -14.41 -5.86
C SER A 240 13.14 -14.44 -5.54
N SER A 241 12.77 -14.27 -4.27
CA SER A 241 11.39 -14.26 -3.80
C SER A 241 10.68 -12.94 -4.11
N VAL A 242 9.38 -13.04 -4.32
CA VAL A 242 8.49 -11.91 -4.63
C VAL A 242 7.56 -11.68 -3.45
N PHE A 243 7.45 -10.43 -3.03
CA PHE A 243 6.42 -9.95 -2.11
C PHE A 243 5.13 -9.68 -2.89
N THR A 244 3.99 -10.14 -2.37
CA THR A 244 2.67 -9.80 -2.91
C THR A 244 1.91 -9.00 -1.87
N SER A 245 1.52 -7.77 -2.22
CA SER A 245 0.68 -6.92 -1.38
C SER A 245 -0.75 -7.44 -1.28
N SER A 246 -1.53 -6.90 -0.34
CA SER A 246 -2.96 -7.26 -0.17
C SER A 246 -3.83 -6.93 -1.38
N HIS A 247 -3.42 -5.99 -2.22
CA HIS A 247 -4.11 -5.65 -3.49
C HIS A 247 -3.52 -6.36 -4.71
N GLY A 248 -2.63 -7.33 -4.51
CA GLY A 248 -2.12 -8.20 -5.58
C GLY A 248 -0.90 -7.65 -6.35
N LEU A 249 -0.42 -6.44 -6.02
CA LEU A 249 0.85 -5.94 -6.58
C LEU A 249 2.00 -6.86 -6.15
N GLN A 250 2.80 -7.28 -7.12
CA GLN A 250 4.01 -8.05 -6.94
C GLN A 250 5.26 -7.16 -7.02
N MET A 251 6.13 -7.31 -6.03
CA MET A 251 7.38 -6.57 -5.88
C MET A 251 8.51 -7.52 -5.48
N PRO A 252 9.78 -7.23 -5.80
CA PRO A 252 10.89 -8.04 -5.31
C PRO A 252 11.00 -7.92 -3.78
N MET A 253 11.35 -9.01 -3.09
CA MET A 253 11.72 -8.91 -1.68
C MET A 253 12.95 -8.00 -1.54
N PRO A 254 12.96 -7.06 -0.58
CA PRO A 254 14.06 -6.11 -0.48
C PRO A 254 15.34 -6.76 0.05
N LEU A 255 16.49 -6.28 -0.43
CA LEU A 255 17.80 -6.63 0.08
C LEU A 255 18.04 -5.91 1.42
N ASN A 256 18.26 -6.63 2.51
CA ASN A 256 18.35 -6.02 3.84
C ASN A 256 19.77 -5.48 4.13
N PHE A 257 19.83 -4.27 4.65
CA PHE A 257 21.03 -3.60 5.14
C PHE A 257 20.82 -3.25 6.62
N VAL A 258 21.68 -3.76 7.50
CA VAL A 258 21.68 -3.41 8.93
C VAL A 258 22.89 -2.53 9.20
N LEU A 259 22.65 -1.30 9.65
CA LEU A 259 23.70 -0.33 9.96
C LEU A 259 24.02 -0.36 11.45
N LEU A 260 25.30 -0.43 11.77
CA LEU A 260 25.84 -0.47 13.12
C LEU A 260 26.88 0.64 13.28
N ILE A 261 26.70 1.47 14.31
CA ILE A 261 27.66 2.52 14.69
C ILE A 261 28.43 2.03 15.92
N HIS A 262 29.77 2.13 15.90
CA HIS A 262 30.73 1.52 16.85
C HIS A 262 30.56 1.87 18.37
N GLN A 263 29.46 2.46 18.85
CA GLN A 263 29.24 2.74 20.27
C GLN A 263 27.77 2.59 20.72
N SER A 264 27.15 1.44 20.53
CA SER A 264 25.87 1.12 21.19
C SER A 264 25.82 -0.34 21.64
N LEU A 265 26.44 -0.61 22.80
CA LEU A 265 26.29 -1.86 23.52
C LEU A 265 26.08 -1.56 25.00
N GLU A 266 25.16 -0.63 25.31
CA GLU A 266 24.52 -0.62 26.61
C GLU A 266 23.19 -1.37 26.50
N LYS A 267 23.10 -2.46 27.27
CA LYS A 267 21.96 -3.37 27.34
C LYS A 267 20.75 -2.63 27.93
N GLY A 268 19.90 -2.12 27.05
CA GLY A 268 18.54 -1.70 27.38
C GLY A 268 17.63 -2.01 26.20
N ILE A 269 16.57 -2.79 26.43
CA ILE A 269 15.46 -2.87 25.49
C ILE A 269 14.70 -1.55 25.63
N ASN A 270 15.18 -0.51 24.94
CA ASN A 270 14.40 0.70 24.74
C ASN A 270 13.73 0.55 23.38
N LEU A 271 12.42 0.81 23.34
CA LEU A 271 11.56 0.92 22.14
C LEU A 271 12.00 2.12 21.28
N ALA A 272 13.26 2.13 20.88
CA ALA A 272 13.92 3.27 20.28
C ALA A 272 13.48 3.40 18.81
N PRO A 273 13.30 4.63 18.31
CA PRO A 273 12.79 4.86 16.97
C PRO A 273 13.69 4.19 15.94
N PHE A 274 13.04 3.53 14.99
CA PHE A 274 13.69 2.80 13.93
C PHE A 274 13.55 3.57 12.63
N ALA A 275 14.67 3.84 11.98
CA ALA A 275 14.70 4.42 10.65
C ALA A 275 14.67 3.29 9.61
N GLU A 276 13.48 3.06 9.02
CA GLU A 276 13.30 2.22 7.84
C GLU A 276 13.28 3.07 6.58
N TYR A 277 14.00 2.60 5.57
CA TYR A 277 13.94 3.20 4.25
C TYR A 277 14.09 2.16 3.13
N LEU A 278 13.40 2.40 2.01
CA LEU A 278 13.43 1.53 0.83
C LEU A 278 13.92 2.24 -0.43
N PRO A 279 15.24 2.47 -0.62
CA PRO A 279 15.75 2.96 -1.89
C PRO A 279 15.56 1.94 -3.02
N ALA A 280 15.53 2.45 -4.25
CA ALA A 280 15.44 1.62 -5.45
C ALA A 280 16.45 2.04 -6.51
N HIS A 281 17.32 1.14 -6.98
CA HIS A 281 18.23 1.43 -8.10
C HIS A 281 18.69 0.16 -8.82
N ARG A 282 19.29 0.32 -9.99
CA ARG A 282 19.89 -0.75 -10.81
C ARG A 282 21.41 -0.82 -10.62
N GLU A 283 21.98 -2.04 -10.54
CA GLU A 283 23.41 -2.30 -10.79
C GLU A 283 24.42 -1.43 -10.02
N LEU A 284 24.07 -0.98 -8.80
CA LEU A 284 25.05 -0.33 -7.93
C LEU A 284 25.92 -1.37 -7.25
N SER A 285 27.19 -1.03 -7.07
CA SER A 285 28.01 -1.67 -6.07
C SER A 285 27.36 -1.50 -4.69
N VAL A 286 27.61 -2.44 -3.79
CA VAL A 286 27.13 -2.33 -2.39
C VAL A 286 27.60 -1.00 -1.76
N HIS A 287 28.81 -0.54 -2.09
CA HIS A 287 29.35 0.72 -1.56
C HIS A 287 28.57 1.95 -2.06
N GLU A 288 28.29 2.04 -3.37
CA GLU A 288 27.51 3.15 -3.94
C GLU A 288 26.08 3.19 -3.42
N ALA A 289 25.46 2.02 -3.25
CA ALA A 289 24.12 1.92 -2.67
C ALA A 289 24.08 2.46 -1.23
N ILE A 290 25.12 2.16 -0.44
CA ILE A 290 25.26 2.71 0.92
C ILE A 290 25.46 4.22 0.86
N SER A 291 26.45 4.70 0.11
CA SER A 291 26.84 6.12 0.13
C SER A 291 25.79 7.05 -0.48
N SER A 292 25.27 6.72 -1.67
CA SER A 292 24.42 7.64 -2.43
C SER A 292 22.93 7.53 -2.11
N LEU A 293 22.45 6.34 -1.72
CA LEU A 293 21.04 6.10 -1.48
C LEU A 293 20.71 5.99 0.01
N ILE A 294 21.33 5.02 0.70
CA ILE A 294 20.95 4.68 2.09
C ILE A 294 21.32 5.83 3.05
N LEU A 295 22.55 6.31 3.02
CA LEU A 295 22.99 7.38 3.93
C LEU A 295 22.28 8.70 3.68
N THR A 296 22.03 9.03 2.41
CA THR A 296 21.24 10.20 2.03
C THR A 296 19.81 10.10 2.58
N ALA A 297 19.15 8.98 2.37
CA ALA A 297 17.79 8.75 2.84
C ALA A 297 17.66 8.80 4.37
N LEU A 298 18.56 8.13 5.08
CA LEU A 298 18.60 8.16 6.54
C LEU A 298 18.86 9.57 7.06
N THR A 299 19.72 10.33 6.40
CA THR A 299 20.00 11.72 6.77
C THR A 299 18.74 12.58 6.63
N ASP A 300 18.03 12.48 5.50
CA ASP A 300 16.77 13.21 5.27
C ASP A 300 15.72 12.84 6.33
N GLN A 301 15.56 11.55 6.60
CA GLN A 301 14.63 11.04 7.61
C GLN A 301 14.98 11.52 9.01
N LEU A 302 16.26 11.50 9.41
CA LEU A 302 16.71 12.00 10.70
C LEU A 302 16.46 13.50 10.85
N TYR A 303 16.68 14.30 9.81
CA TYR A 303 16.36 15.72 9.85
C TYR A 303 14.85 15.97 9.99
N ALA A 304 14.00 15.24 9.25
CA ALA A 304 12.56 15.37 9.39
C ALA A 304 12.08 14.95 10.80
N MET A 305 12.60 13.85 11.34
CA MET A 305 12.28 13.43 12.71
C MET A 305 12.71 14.47 13.76
N ARG A 306 13.90 15.07 13.59
CA ARG A 306 14.36 16.17 14.45
C ARG A 306 13.39 17.35 14.41
N ASP A 307 13.00 17.77 13.21
CA ASP A 307 12.12 18.92 13.02
C ASP A 307 10.74 18.67 13.65
N MET A 308 10.16 17.48 13.45
CA MET A 308 8.91 17.07 14.12
C MET A 308 9.03 17.04 15.65
N LEU A 309 10.16 16.54 16.19
CA LEU A 309 10.42 16.52 17.64
C LEU A 309 10.58 17.94 18.22
N LEU A 310 11.12 18.89 17.44
CA LEU A 310 11.27 20.28 17.83
C LEU A 310 9.95 21.06 17.78
N GLU A 311 9.03 20.69 16.89
CA GLU A 311 7.70 21.30 16.80
C GLU A 311 6.77 20.86 17.95
N GLU A 312 6.84 19.59 18.35
CA GLU A 312 5.96 18.99 19.37
C GLU A 312 6.66 18.73 20.72
N ILE A 313 7.64 19.56 21.13
CA ILE A 313 8.45 19.36 22.36
C ILE A 313 7.60 19.02 23.60
N PRO A 314 6.48 19.72 23.92
CA PRO A 314 5.70 19.44 25.13
C PRO A 314 5.02 18.07 25.14
N GLU A 315 4.76 17.47 23.97
CA GLU A 315 4.05 16.19 23.86
C GLU A 315 4.99 14.98 23.85
N HIS A 316 6.32 15.20 23.81
CA HIS A 316 7.35 14.15 23.72
C HIS A 316 7.00 13.05 22.70
N PRO A 317 6.89 13.37 21.41
CA PRO A 317 6.33 12.47 20.41
C PRO A 317 7.22 11.24 20.22
N GLU A 318 6.61 10.06 20.21
CA GLU A 318 7.30 8.81 19.87
C GLU A 318 7.23 8.59 18.35
N LEU A 319 8.27 8.96 17.62
CA LEU A 319 8.24 8.89 16.15
C LEU A 319 8.69 7.53 15.61
N CYS A 320 7.99 7.00 14.60
CA CYS A 320 8.38 5.79 13.87
C CYS A 320 8.10 5.92 12.37
N SER A 321 9.00 5.39 11.54
CA SER A 321 8.81 5.34 10.09
C SER A 321 8.02 4.10 9.68
N TYR A 322 7.07 4.28 8.79
CA TYR A 322 6.30 3.21 8.16
C TYR A 322 6.38 3.32 6.65
N VAL A 323 6.39 2.17 6.00
CA VAL A 323 6.42 2.05 4.54
C VAL A 323 5.08 1.54 4.07
N PHE A 324 4.52 2.18 3.05
CA PHE A 324 3.25 1.81 2.44
C PHE A 324 3.42 1.53 0.95
N CYS A 325 2.55 0.72 0.38
CA CYS A 325 2.38 0.64 -1.07
C CYS A 325 0.89 0.76 -1.38
N PRO A 326 0.37 2.00 -1.50
CA PRO A 326 -1.05 2.21 -1.70
C PRO A 326 -1.48 1.75 -3.12
N PRO A 327 -2.77 1.45 -3.33
CA PRO A 327 -3.29 1.07 -4.65
C PRO A 327 -2.95 2.11 -5.73
N GLY A 328 -2.60 1.64 -6.92
CA GLY A 328 -2.19 2.50 -8.05
C GLY A 328 -0.70 2.87 -8.06
N PHE A 329 0.02 2.67 -6.96
CA PHE A 329 1.47 2.90 -6.91
C PHE A 329 2.22 1.60 -7.19
N ALA A 330 3.18 1.64 -8.12
CA ALA A 330 4.07 0.52 -8.41
C ALA A 330 5.31 0.46 -7.50
N HIS A 331 5.47 1.44 -6.60
CA HIS A 331 6.60 1.59 -5.70
C HIS A 331 6.13 1.90 -4.27
N PRO A 332 6.96 1.60 -3.25
CA PRO A 332 6.64 1.99 -1.88
C PRO A 332 6.81 3.49 -1.67
N ILE A 333 6.17 3.99 -0.62
CA ILE A 333 6.32 5.34 -0.07
C ILE A 333 6.62 5.24 1.44
N SER A 334 7.27 6.24 2.01
CA SER A 334 7.58 6.27 3.44
C SER A 334 6.89 7.43 4.15
N CYS A 335 6.41 7.20 5.38
CA CYS A 335 5.79 8.23 6.21
C CYS A 335 6.27 8.09 7.66
N ILE A 336 6.37 9.20 8.39
CA ILE A 336 6.72 9.21 9.82
C ILE A 336 5.43 9.41 10.64
N TYR A 337 5.20 8.53 11.60
CA TYR A 337 4.05 8.52 12.50
C TYR A 337 4.48 8.82 13.94
N ASN A 338 3.65 9.58 14.66
CA ASN A 338 3.75 9.70 16.12
C ASN A 338 2.89 8.61 16.79
N LEU A 339 3.53 7.74 17.57
CA LEU A 339 2.93 6.59 18.24
C LEU A 339 2.11 6.97 19.48
N ASN A 340 2.30 8.19 20.03
CA ASN A 340 1.56 8.67 21.21
C ASN A 340 0.05 8.80 20.96
N TYR A 341 -0.39 8.77 19.69
CA TYR A 341 -1.79 8.92 19.31
C TYR A 341 -2.61 7.62 19.46
N GLY A 342 -1.99 6.54 19.94
CA GLY A 342 -2.65 5.28 20.26
C GLY A 342 -3.22 4.54 19.05
N GLU A 343 -3.86 3.40 19.31
CA GLU A 343 -4.40 2.50 18.26
C GLU A 343 -5.48 3.14 17.38
N SER A 344 -6.22 4.12 17.93
CA SER A 344 -7.30 4.79 17.20
C SER A 344 -6.82 5.80 16.15
N GLU A 345 -5.59 6.30 16.28
CA GLU A 345 -4.96 7.23 15.33
C GLU A 345 -5.85 8.44 14.94
N PHE A 346 -6.71 8.92 15.86
CA PHE A 346 -7.65 10.02 15.57
C PHE A 346 -6.94 11.36 15.31
N LYS A 347 -5.87 11.65 16.05
CA LYS A 347 -5.08 12.90 15.89
C LYS A 347 -4.36 12.97 14.53
N THR A 348 -4.14 11.85 13.85
CA THR A 348 -3.48 11.80 12.53
C THR A 348 -4.44 11.84 11.34
N VAL A 349 -5.76 11.92 11.56
CA VAL A 349 -6.77 11.91 10.48
C VAL A 349 -6.57 13.06 9.49
N GLU A 350 -6.39 14.30 9.95
CA GLU A 350 -6.22 15.45 9.05
C GLU A 350 -4.94 15.37 8.24
N TRP A 351 -3.86 14.91 8.84
CA TRP A 351 -2.62 14.66 8.12
C TRP A 351 -2.73 13.48 7.14
N ARG A 352 -3.43 12.39 7.49
CA ARG A 352 -3.71 11.29 6.54
C ARG A 352 -4.60 11.75 5.39
N LYS A 353 -5.58 12.65 5.63
CA LYS A 353 -6.35 13.28 4.55
C LYS A 353 -5.43 14.04 3.59
N LEU A 354 -4.48 14.82 4.09
CA LEU A 354 -3.50 15.50 3.25
C LEU A 354 -2.65 14.50 2.46
N LEU A 355 -2.20 13.40 3.07
CA LEU A 355 -1.49 12.34 2.34
C LEU A 355 -2.34 11.67 1.26
N HIS A 356 -3.61 11.36 1.55
CA HIS A 356 -4.54 10.84 0.55
C HIS A 356 -4.75 11.85 -0.59
N GLN A 357 -4.81 13.16 -0.29
CA GLN A 357 -4.92 14.20 -1.31
C GLN A 357 -3.66 14.24 -2.18
N ARG A 358 -2.49 14.20 -1.54
CA ARG A 358 -1.16 14.20 -2.16
C ARG A 358 -0.99 13.03 -3.12
N LEU A 359 -1.43 11.84 -2.71
CA LEU A 359 -1.26 10.58 -3.43
C LEU A 359 -2.46 10.22 -4.34
N SER A 360 -3.48 11.08 -4.42
CA SER A 360 -4.72 10.82 -5.18
C SER A 360 -5.51 9.59 -4.71
N LEU A 361 -5.40 9.25 -3.43
CA LEU A 361 -6.07 8.09 -2.88
C LEU A 361 -7.54 8.40 -2.55
N PRO A 362 -8.42 7.38 -2.58
CA PRO A 362 -9.81 7.53 -2.16
C PRO A 362 -9.93 8.08 -0.73
N MET A 363 -10.91 8.95 -0.49
CA MET A 363 -11.15 9.61 0.81
C MET A 363 -12.15 8.87 1.70
N ASP A 364 -12.52 7.67 1.30
CA ASP A 364 -13.62 6.89 1.89
C ASP A 364 -13.14 5.60 2.56
N ARG A 365 -11.83 5.36 2.60
CA ARG A 365 -11.23 4.12 3.11
C ARG A 365 -9.82 4.35 3.68
N PRO A 366 -9.41 3.59 4.72
CA PRO A 366 -8.09 3.71 5.31
C PRO A 366 -7.06 2.96 4.45
N LEU A 367 -6.10 3.70 3.90
CA LEU A 367 -5.02 3.12 3.07
C LEU A 367 -3.63 3.37 3.65
N LEU A 368 -3.53 4.26 4.64
CA LEU A 368 -2.26 4.70 5.20
C LEU A 368 -2.21 4.60 6.73
N ARG A 369 -3.14 3.93 7.43
CA ARG A 369 -3.01 3.70 8.89
C ARG A 369 -1.78 2.87 9.18
N ARG A 370 -1.22 2.89 10.41
CA ARG A 370 -0.03 2.07 10.74
C ARG A 370 -0.21 0.60 10.38
N ALA A 371 -1.42 0.06 10.57
CA ALA A 371 -1.77 -1.31 10.21
C ALA A 371 -1.78 -1.61 8.70
N ASN A 372 -1.81 -0.59 7.82
CA ASN A 372 -1.66 -0.72 6.38
C ASN A 372 -0.18 -0.78 5.93
N ALA A 373 0.78 -0.63 6.84
CA ALA A 373 2.19 -0.63 6.50
C ALA A 373 2.66 -2.01 6.00
N LEU A 374 3.64 -2.02 5.11
CA LEU A 374 4.28 -3.23 4.62
C LEU A 374 5.04 -3.91 5.75
N SER A 375 4.83 -5.22 5.91
CA SER A 375 5.61 -6.07 6.80
C SER A 375 6.44 -7.06 5.99
N PHE A 376 7.74 -6.84 5.92
CA PHE A 376 8.68 -7.70 5.18
C PHE A 376 9.24 -8.86 6.04
N THR A 377 8.93 -8.90 7.33
CA THR A 377 9.24 -10.04 8.21
C THR A 377 7.96 -10.59 8.83
N GLN A 378 7.96 -11.89 9.12
CA GLN A 378 6.81 -12.56 9.72
C GLN A 378 6.58 -12.20 11.21
N ASN A 379 7.41 -11.34 11.83
CA ASN A 379 7.46 -11.14 13.30
C ASN A 379 7.56 -9.67 13.78
N GLU A 380 7.47 -8.66 12.93
CA GLU A 380 7.66 -7.24 13.35
C GLU A 380 6.45 -6.62 14.06
N PHE A 381 5.25 -7.16 13.86
CA PHE A 381 4.07 -6.83 14.65
C PHE A 381 3.62 -8.10 15.36
N GLY A 382 3.80 -8.14 16.68
CA GLY A 382 3.58 -9.34 17.48
C GLY A 382 2.17 -9.90 17.34
N ALA A 383 2.00 -10.90 16.46
CA ALA A 383 0.89 -11.84 16.48
C ALA A 383 1.15 -13.01 15.51
N GLN A 384 2.20 -13.82 15.75
CA GLN A 384 2.09 -15.23 15.37
C GLN A 384 1.05 -15.87 16.29
N LYS A 385 -0.22 -15.84 15.88
CA LYS A 385 -1.17 -16.83 16.39
C LYS A 385 -0.76 -18.16 15.79
N GLN A 386 -0.31 -19.08 16.64
CA GLN A 386 -0.22 -20.50 16.34
C GLN A 386 -1.61 -21.00 15.94
N GLY A 387 -1.90 -20.94 14.65
CA GLY A 387 -3.10 -21.49 14.03
C GLY A 387 -2.72 -21.92 12.61
N THR A 388 -3.37 -22.95 12.10
CA THR A 388 -3.25 -23.33 10.68
C THR A 388 -3.48 -22.09 9.82
N GLN A 389 -2.51 -21.76 8.97
CA GLN A 389 -2.57 -20.59 8.09
C GLN A 389 -3.76 -20.76 7.14
N ARG A 390 -4.88 -20.09 7.42
CA ARG A 390 -6.10 -20.17 6.60
C ARG A 390 -5.81 -19.63 5.20
N LEU A 391 -6.44 -20.23 4.20
CA LEU A 391 -6.34 -19.69 2.84
C LEU A 391 -6.94 -18.30 2.76
N SER A 392 -6.25 -17.41 2.04
CA SER A 392 -6.71 -16.05 1.75
C SER A 392 -6.93 -15.87 0.26
N ASN A 393 -7.86 -15.01 -0.13
CA ASN A 393 -8.07 -14.60 -1.52
C ASN A 393 -8.17 -15.77 -2.51
N VAL A 394 -8.89 -16.83 -2.12
CA VAL A 394 -9.03 -18.09 -2.87
C VAL A 394 -9.55 -17.88 -4.29
N HIS A 395 -10.25 -16.77 -4.55
CA HIS A 395 -10.73 -16.42 -5.88
C HIS A 395 -9.64 -15.94 -6.86
N VAL A 396 -8.47 -15.52 -6.37
CA VAL A 396 -7.39 -14.97 -7.19
C VAL A 396 -6.67 -16.09 -7.96
N ASN A 397 -6.33 -15.83 -9.23
CA ASN A 397 -5.66 -16.78 -10.13
C ASN A 397 -6.42 -18.10 -10.36
N MET A 398 -7.73 -18.10 -10.13
CA MET A 398 -8.56 -19.27 -10.43
C MET A 398 -8.53 -19.56 -11.94
N PRO A 399 -8.37 -20.84 -12.35
CA PRO A 399 -8.26 -21.21 -13.76
C PRO A 399 -9.58 -21.09 -14.54
N THR A 400 -10.72 -21.02 -13.87
CA THR A 400 -12.05 -21.00 -14.49
C THR A 400 -12.52 -19.56 -14.74
N SER A 401 -12.98 -19.30 -15.97
CA SER A 401 -13.64 -18.04 -16.33
C SER A 401 -15.13 -18.07 -15.96
N SER A 402 -15.73 -16.89 -15.88
CA SER A 402 -17.18 -16.70 -15.66
C SER A 402 -18.04 -17.27 -16.78
N GLY A 403 -17.49 -17.36 -17.99
CA GLY A 403 -18.23 -17.74 -19.20
C GLY A 403 -19.25 -16.69 -19.67
N VAL A 404 -19.18 -15.45 -19.17
CA VAL A 404 -20.01 -14.32 -19.63
C VAL A 404 -19.27 -13.59 -20.75
N VAL A 405 -19.81 -13.61 -21.97
CA VAL A 405 -19.15 -12.99 -23.12
C VAL A 405 -19.40 -11.49 -23.09
N GLY A 406 -18.33 -10.69 -23.12
CA GLY A 406 -18.42 -9.22 -23.08
C GLY A 406 -18.99 -8.67 -21.78
N GLY A 407 -18.94 -9.45 -20.69
CA GLY A 407 -19.35 -9.00 -19.37
C GLY A 407 -18.29 -8.13 -18.70
N GLN A 408 -18.75 -7.29 -17.77
CA GLN A 408 -17.91 -6.53 -16.87
C GLN A 408 -17.88 -7.23 -15.50
N CYS A 409 -16.67 -7.58 -15.07
CA CYS A 409 -16.42 -8.25 -13.81
C CYS A 409 -16.22 -7.22 -12.69
N SER A 410 -17.10 -7.26 -11.68
CA SER A 410 -17.05 -6.41 -10.49
C SER A 410 -16.85 -7.30 -9.26
N LEU A 411 -15.68 -7.21 -8.64
CA LEU A 411 -15.22 -8.08 -7.55
C LEU A 411 -15.06 -7.31 -6.24
N ILE A 412 -14.91 -8.03 -5.13
CA ILE A 412 -14.48 -7.42 -3.86
C ILE A 412 -13.17 -6.63 -3.98
N HIS A 413 -12.98 -5.68 -3.07
CA HIS A 413 -11.77 -4.84 -2.99
C HIS A 413 -10.95 -5.16 -1.75
N GLY A 414 -9.80 -5.82 -1.91
CA GLY A 414 -8.89 -6.16 -0.81
C GLY A 414 -8.97 -7.63 -0.41
N SER A 415 -8.39 -7.96 0.74
CA SER A 415 -8.14 -9.34 1.14
C SER A 415 -9.18 -9.92 2.10
N TYR A 416 -9.44 -11.22 2.03
CA TYR A 416 -10.21 -11.94 3.04
C TYR A 416 -9.59 -13.32 3.31
N GLU A 417 -9.92 -13.90 4.46
CA GLU A 417 -9.62 -15.30 4.78
C GLU A 417 -10.87 -16.17 4.53
N TYR A 418 -10.68 -17.37 3.99
CA TYR A 418 -11.75 -18.31 3.73
C TYR A 418 -12.11 -19.10 5.00
N TYR A 419 -13.25 -18.74 5.60
CA TYR A 419 -13.83 -19.50 6.70
C TYR A 419 -14.82 -20.54 6.18
N HIS A 420 -14.65 -21.79 6.60
CA HIS A 420 -15.49 -22.92 6.19
C HIS A 420 -15.65 -23.95 7.33
N TYR A 421 -16.46 -24.98 7.11
CA TYR A 421 -16.74 -26.01 8.11
C TYR A 421 -15.50 -26.73 8.63
N LEU A 422 -15.61 -27.20 9.88
CA LEU A 422 -14.60 -27.99 10.59
C LEU A 422 -13.28 -27.27 10.90
N GLN A 423 -13.21 -25.96 10.63
CA GLN A 423 -12.13 -25.12 11.13
C GLN A 423 -12.27 -24.85 12.63
N ASP A 424 -11.19 -24.37 13.26
CA ASP A 424 -11.13 -24.01 14.68
C ASP A 424 -11.38 -25.18 15.64
N SER A 425 -11.14 -26.41 15.16
CA SER A 425 -11.44 -27.65 15.89
C SER A 425 -12.91 -27.74 16.32
N PHE A 426 -13.82 -27.10 15.57
CA PHE A 426 -15.23 -27.01 15.90
C PHE A 426 -16.09 -27.64 14.80
N ASN A 427 -16.93 -28.62 15.17
CA ASN A 427 -17.83 -29.26 14.21
C ASN A 427 -19.15 -28.48 14.10
N ASP A 428 -19.21 -27.63 13.08
CA ASP A 428 -20.38 -26.84 12.72
C ASP A 428 -21.08 -27.34 11.45
N SER A 429 -20.80 -28.59 11.05
CA SER A 429 -21.38 -29.19 9.85
C SER A 429 -22.91 -29.23 9.95
N GLY A 430 -23.57 -28.69 8.95
CA GLY A 430 -25.03 -28.64 8.86
C GLY A 430 -25.67 -27.42 9.53
N TRP A 431 -24.92 -26.56 10.23
CA TRP A 431 -25.50 -25.37 10.85
C TRP A 431 -24.65 -24.11 10.91
N GLY A 432 -23.35 -24.22 10.69
CA GLY A 432 -22.42 -23.09 10.77
C GLY A 432 -22.35 -22.19 9.55
N CYS A 433 -23.06 -22.48 8.44
CA CYS A 433 -22.76 -21.88 7.13
C CYS A 433 -22.80 -20.34 7.16
N ALA A 434 -23.82 -19.76 7.80
CA ALA A 434 -23.93 -18.32 7.97
C ALA A 434 -22.89 -17.75 8.94
N TYR A 435 -22.49 -18.48 9.98
CA TYR A 435 -21.41 -18.09 10.89
C TYR A 435 -20.07 -18.00 10.14
N ARG A 436 -19.77 -18.99 9.29
CA ARG A 436 -18.54 -19.00 8.48
C ARG A 436 -18.53 -17.89 7.41
N SER A 437 -19.67 -17.61 6.80
CA SER A 437 -19.82 -16.44 5.91
C SER A 437 -19.59 -15.13 6.66
N LEU A 438 -20.15 -14.98 7.87
CA LEU A 438 -19.90 -13.82 8.73
C LEU A 438 -18.41 -13.68 9.09
N GLN A 439 -17.74 -14.77 9.44
CA GLN A 439 -16.31 -14.77 9.74
C GLN A 439 -15.47 -14.35 8.53
N THR A 440 -15.83 -14.80 7.33
CA THR A 440 -15.22 -14.35 6.07
C THR A 440 -15.39 -12.84 5.88
N ILE A 441 -16.61 -12.31 6.06
CA ILE A 441 -16.87 -10.85 5.99
C ILE A 441 -16.08 -10.10 7.05
N PHE A 442 -16.04 -10.59 8.29
CA PHE A 442 -15.32 -9.97 9.40
C PHE A 442 -13.81 -9.94 9.13
N SER A 443 -13.27 -11.03 8.58
CA SER A 443 -11.85 -11.10 8.19
C SER A 443 -11.49 -10.05 7.15
N TRP A 444 -12.42 -9.72 6.25
CA TRP A 444 -12.23 -8.63 5.29
C TRP A 444 -12.14 -7.29 6.01
N PHE A 445 -13.01 -6.97 6.98
CA PHE A 445 -12.89 -5.71 7.73
C PHE A 445 -11.59 -5.64 8.53
N LYS A 446 -11.15 -6.78 9.08
CA LYS A 446 -9.88 -6.89 9.80
C LYS A 446 -8.68 -6.65 8.87
N LEU A 447 -8.60 -7.36 7.74
CA LEU A 447 -7.48 -7.26 6.79
C LEU A 447 -7.40 -5.92 6.07
N GLN A 448 -8.51 -5.19 5.99
CA GLN A 448 -8.57 -3.82 5.46
C GLN A 448 -8.39 -2.76 6.54
N ASN A 449 -8.05 -3.18 7.77
CA ASN A 449 -7.73 -2.30 8.89
C ASN A 449 -8.88 -1.35 9.31
N TYR A 450 -10.13 -1.78 9.10
CA TYR A 450 -11.30 -1.14 9.72
C TYR A 450 -11.43 -1.51 11.19
N THR A 451 -10.84 -2.62 11.62
CA THR A 451 -10.89 -3.11 13.00
C THR A 451 -9.61 -3.83 13.38
N VAL A 452 -9.28 -3.76 14.66
CA VAL A 452 -8.23 -4.56 15.30
C VAL A 452 -8.79 -5.80 16.00
N LEU A 453 -10.13 -5.93 16.06
CA LEU A 453 -10.78 -7.05 16.71
C LEU A 453 -10.48 -8.36 15.97
N ASP A 454 -10.37 -9.43 16.74
CA ASP A 454 -10.29 -10.77 16.19
C ASP A 454 -11.62 -11.24 15.62
N VAL A 455 -11.54 -12.09 14.60
CA VAL A 455 -12.71 -12.73 13.99
C VAL A 455 -13.44 -13.54 15.07
N PRO A 456 -14.73 -13.26 15.34
CA PRO A 456 -15.45 -13.88 16.45
C PRO A 456 -15.77 -15.35 16.16
N MET A 457 -15.64 -16.20 17.18
CA MET A 457 -16.11 -17.60 17.15
C MET A 457 -17.64 -17.67 17.30
N HIS A 458 -18.24 -18.82 16.96
CA HIS A 458 -19.70 -19.04 17.02
C HIS A 458 -20.29 -18.67 18.38
N GLY A 459 -19.66 -19.08 19.48
CA GLY A 459 -20.11 -18.76 20.83
C GLY A 459 -20.17 -17.25 21.09
N LYS A 460 -19.19 -16.49 20.59
CA LYS A 460 -19.18 -15.03 20.72
C LYS A 460 -20.27 -14.37 19.89
N ILE A 461 -20.49 -14.86 18.67
CA ILE A 461 -21.58 -14.41 17.79
C ILE A 461 -22.94 -14.61 18.48
N GLN A 462 -23.17 -15.80 19.07
CA GLN A 462 -24.39 -16.10 19.80
C GLN A 462 -24.54 -15.23 21.06
N GLU A 463 -23.46 -15.03 21.82
CA GLU A 463 -23.46 -14.12 22.97
C GLU A 463 -23.88 -12.70 22.61
N ILE A 464 -23.45 -12.20 21.45
CA ILE A 464 -23.79 -10.86 20.98
C ILE A 464 -25.28 -10.78 20.66
N LEU A 465 -25.83 -11.75 19.94
CA LEU A 465 -27.26 -11.80 19.61
C LEU A 465 -28.15 -11.87 20.86
N VAL A 466 -27.69 -12.58 21.90
CA VAL A 466 -28.35 -12.58 23.21
C VAL A 466 -28.20 -11.22 23.90
N LYS A 467 -27.00 -10.65 23.92
CA LYS A 467 -26.68 -9.38 24.58
C LYS A 467 -27.56 -8.22 24.06
N ILE A 468 -27.77 -8.16 22.75
CA ILE A 468 -28.58 -7.09 22.12
C ILE A 468 -30.09 -7.36 22.21
N GLY A 469 -30.51 -8.51 22.76
CA GLY A 469 -31.91 -8.87 22.94
C GLY A 469 -32.61 -9.46 21.72
N ASP A 470 -31.87 -9.83 20.66
CA ASP A 470 -32.42 -10.49 19.47
C ASP A 470 -32.75 -11.98 19.72
N LYS A 471 -31.97 -12.65 20.58
CA LYS A 471 -32.15 -14.07 20.92
C LYS A 471 -32.26 -14.30 22.42
N GLU A 472 -33.01 -15.33 22.79
CA GLU A 472 -33.13 -15.81 24.18
C GLU A 472 -31.80 -16.37 24.72
N PRO A 473 -31.55 -16.35 26.05
CA PRO A 473 -30.31 -16.84 26.65
C PRO A 473 -29.94 -18.30 26.29
N SER A 474 -30.94 -19.15 26.02
CA SER A 474 -30.74 -20.55 25.59
C SER A 474 -30.11 -20.69 24.20
N PHE A 475 -30.06 -19.61 23.42
CA PHE A 475 -29.40 -19.60 22.11
C PHE A 475 -27.88 -19.75 22.21
N LYS A 476 -27.28 -19.28 23.31
CA LYS A 476 -25.85 -19.41 23.56
C LYS A 476 -25.45 -20.88 23.72
N GLY A 477 -24.49 -21.34 22.92
CA GLY A 477 -24.04 -22.73 22.88
C GLY A 477 -24.95 -23.66 22.07
N SER A 478 -26.02 -23.14 21.44
CA SER A 478 -26.89 -23.92 20.56
C SER A 478 -26.24 -24.17 19.19
N GLN A 479 -26.86 -25.06 18.41
CA GLN A 479 -26.50 -25.32 17.01
C GLN A 479 -27.50 -24.67 16.04
N ASN A 480 -28.15 -23.59 16.47
CA ASN A 480 -29.19 -22.94 15.68
C ASN A 480 -28.58 -22.09 14.56
N TRP A 481 -29.26 -22.11 13.40
CA TRP A 481 -28.95 -21.27 12.26
C TRP A 481 -29.18 -19.78 12.57
N ILE A 482 -28.43 -18.93 11.85
CA ILE A 482 -28.62 -17.48 11.78
C ILE A 482 -28.73 -17.07 10.30
N GLY A 483 -29.33 -15.91 10.03
CA GLY A 483 -29.51 -15.38 8.69
C GLY A 483 -28.89 -14.00 8.50
N ALA A 484 -29.17 -13.41 7.33
CA ALA A 484 -28.66 -12.10 6.95
C ALA A 484 -28.95 -11.00 8.00
N ILE A 485 -30.13 -11.04 8.63
CA ILE A 485 -30.52 -10.05 9.65
C ILE A 485 -29.66 -10.17 10.89
N GLU A 486 -29.50 -11.36 11.46
CA GLU A 486 -28.64 -11.58 12.63
C GLU A 486 -27.17 -11.21 12.33
N LEU A 487 -26.69 -11.51 11.13
CA LEU A 487 -25.35 -11.10 10.70
C LEU A 487 -25.21 -9.56 10.72
N SER A 488 -26.22 -8.83 10.25
CA SER A 488 -26.21 -7.37 10.25
C SER A 488 -26.08 -6.78 11.66
N PHE A 489 -26.77 -7.38 12.65
CA PHE A 489 -26.67 -6.94 14.05
C PHE A 489 -25.30 -7.20 14.65
N VAL A 490 -24.68 -8.35 14.34
CA VAL A 490 -23.35 -8.68 14.86
C VAL A 490 -22.29 -7.79 14.24
N LEU A 491 -22.40 -7.45 12.95
CA LEU A 491 -21.49 -6.51 12.30
C LEU A 491 -21.65 -5.09 12.87
N ASP A 492 -22.88 -4.65 13.13
CA ASP A 492 -23.14 -3.34 13.73
C ASP A 492 -22.58 -3.26 15.17
N GLU A 493 -22.92 -4.22 16.03
CA GLU A 493 -22.48 -4.23 17.44
C GLU A 493 -20.95 -4.34 17.60
N LEU A 494 -20.28 -5.13 16.75
CA LEU A 494 -18.83 -5.33 16.87
C LEU A 494 -17.99 -4.29 16.12
N LEU A 495 -18.46 -3.84 14.96
CA LEU A 495 -17.66 -3.03 14.03
C LEU A 495 -18.25 -1.65 13.77
N GLY A 496 -19.48 -1.36 14.22
CA GLY A 496 -20.23 -0.18 13.79
C GLY A 496 -20.55 -0.18 12.29
N VAL A 497 -20.65 -1.38 11.69
CA VAL A 497 -20.85 -1.55 10.25
C VAL A 497 -22.34 -1.73 9.95
N SER A 498 -22.93 -0.71 9.35
CA SER A 498 -24.28 -0.81 8.77
C SER A 498 -24.29 -1.76 7.58
N SER A 499 -25.42 -2.44 7.35
CA SER A 499 -25.58 -3.35 6.20
C SER A 499 -26.89 -3.08 5.46
N LYS A 500 -26.85 -3.16 4.13
CA LYS A 500 -28.05 -3.17 3.28
C LYS A 500 -28.52 -4.61 3.11
N ILE A 501 -29.83 -4.85 3.22
CA ILE A 501 -30.43 -6.16 2.95
C ILE A 501 -31.20 -6.09 1.63
N LEU A 502 -30.78 -6.90 0.66
CA LEU A 502 -31.47 -7.05 -0.61
C LEU A 502 -32.26 -8.36 -0.59
N ASN A 503 -33.59 -8.24 -0.64
CA ASN A 503 -34.51 -9.35 -0.56
C ASN A 503 -34.98 -9.76 -1.95
N VAL A 504 -34.97 -11.07 -2.21
CA VAL A 504 -35.39 -11.68 -3.47
C VAL A 504 -36.39 -12.79 -3.16
N ARG A 505 -37.54 -12.82 -3.83
CA ARG A 505 -38.64 -13.74 -3.48
C ARG A 505 -38.48 -15.11 -4.13
N SER A 506 -37.73 -15.18 -5.22
CA SER A 506 -37.46 -16.40 -5.98
C SER A 506 -36.02 -16.42 -6.48
N GLY A 507 -35.38 -17.60 -6.55
CA GLY A 507 -34.07 -17.74 -7.19
C GLY A 507 -34.01 -17.26 -8.65
N ALA A 508 -35.14 -17.27 -9.37
CA ALA A 508 -35.22 -16.76 -10.74
C ALA A 508 -35.08 -15.23 -10.86
N GLU A 509 -35.31 -14.49 -9.77
CA GLU A 509 -35.20 -13.02 -9.74
C GLU A 509 -33.76 -12.56 -9.41
N VAL A 510 -32.88 -13.47 -8.98
CA VAL A 510 -31.49 -13.12 -8.61
C VAL A 510 -30.71 -12.48 -9.76
N PRO A 511 -30.79 -12.96 -11.02
CA PRO A 511 -30.14 -12.32 -12.17
C PRO A 511 -30.53 -10.85 -12.37
N GLU A 512 -31.78 -10.49 -12.04
CA GLU A 512 -32.27 -9.10 -12.16
C GLU A 512 -31.56 -8.14 -11.18
N LYS A 513 -30.94 -8.69 -10.14
CA LYS A 513 -30.18 -7.94 -9.12
C LYS A 513 -28.70 -7.81 -9.45
N CYS A 514 -28.23 -8.41 -10.55
CA CYS A 514 -26.81 -8.44 -10.90
C CYS A 514 -26.22 -7.03 -11.03
N ARG A 515 -26.94 -6.09 -11.65
CA ARG A 515 -26.51 -4.68 -11.77
C ARG A 515 -26.34 -3.99 -10.42
N GLU A 516 -27.23 -4.26 -9.48
CA GLU A 516 -27.17 -3.69 -8.13
C GLU A 516 -26.02 -4.29 -7.32
N LEU A 517 -25.75 -5.58 -7.50
CA LEU A 517 -24.60 -6.26 -6.92
C LEU A 517 -23.28 -5.76 -7.52
N ALA A 518 -23.22 -5.54 -8.83
CA ALA A 518 -22.05 -4.96 -9.50
C ALA A 518 -21.72 -3.58 -8.90
N LEU A 519 -22.73 -2.72 -8.75
CA LEU A 519 -22.58 -1.40 -8.12
C LEU A 519 -22.09 -1.51 -6.68
N HIS A 520 -22.55 -2.50 -5.91
CA HIS A 520 -22.06 -2.76 -4.55
C HIS A 520 -20.57 -3.11 -4.55
N PHE A 521 -20.12 -4.00 -5.43
CA PHE A 521 -18.71 -4.34 -5.53
C PHE A 521 -17.84 -3.16 -5.99
N GLU A 522 -18.31 -2.36 -6.95
CA GLU A 522 -17.61 -1.16 -7.43
C GLU A 522 -17.49 -0.06 -6.37
N THR A 523 -18.52 0.15 -5.55
CA THR A 523 -18.54 1.24 -4.57
C THR A 523 -18.04 0.80 -3.19
N GLN A 524 -18.55 -0.31 -2.67
CA GLN A 524 -18.22 -0.84 -1.35
C GLN A 524 -17.10 -1.87 -1.42
N GLY A 525 -17.19 -2.83 -2.34
CA GLY A 525 -16.22 -3.90 -2.52
C GLY A 525 -16.13 -4.88 -1.34
N THR A 526 -17.15 -4.95 -0.49
CA THR A 526 -17.21 -5.89 0.64
C THR A 526 -17.80 -7.23 0.19
N PRO A 527 -17.38 -8.37 0.76
CA PRO A 527 -18.03 -9.66 0.51
C PRO A 527 -19.50 -9.64 0.94
N VAL A 528 -20.35 -10.32 0.19
CA VAL A 528 -21.81 -10.35 0.41
C VAL A 528 -22.23 -11.72 0.90
N MET A 529 -22.98 -11.81 2.00
CA MET A 529 -23.57 -13.10 2.42
C MET A 529 -24.90 -13.30 1.69
N ILE A 530 -25.12 -14.50 1.16
CA ILE A 530 -26.39 -14.93 0.58
C ILE A 530 -27.02 -15.95 1.53
N GLY A 531 -28.22 -15.69 2.03
CA GLY A 531 -29.01 -16.64 2.82
C GLY A 531 -30.25 -17.10 2.04
N GLY A 532 -30.39 -18.41 1.80
CA GLY A 532 -31.54 -19.01 1.13
C GLY A 532 -32.06 -20.22 1.91
N GLY A 533 -33.10 -20.03 2.72
CA GLY A 533 -33.59 -21.06 3.64
C GLY A 533 -32.55 -21.42 4.71
N VAL A 534 -32.03 -22.66 4.66
CA VAL A 534 -31.06 -23.20 5.63
C VAL A 534 -29.61 -23.19 5.12
N LEU A 535 -29.39 -22.73 3.89
CA LEU A 535 -28.08 -22.66 3.26
C LEU A 535 -27.62 -21.20 3.18
N ALA A 536 -26.32 -21.01 3.36
CA ALA A 536 -25.66 -19.72 3.19
C ALA A 536 -24.41 -19.85 2.33
N TYR A 537 -24.15 -18.82 1.53
CA TYR A 537 -22.97 -18.69 0.69
C TYR A 537 -22.35 -17.31 0.87
N THR A 538 -21.10 -17.14 0.43
CA THR A 538 -20.47 -15.81 0.31
C THR A 538 -20.25 -15.49 -1.16
N LEU A 539 -20.72 -14.33 -1.60
CA LEU A 539 -20.53 -13.80 -2.95
C LEU A 539 -19.33 -12.84 -2.93
N LEU A 540 -18.37 -13.09 -3.82
CA LEU A 540 -17.13 -12.33 -3.94
C LEU A 540 -17.09 -11.42 -5.18
N GLY A 541 -18.11 -11.50 -6.03
CA GLY A 541 -18.21 -10.70 -7.23
C GLY A 541 -19.26 -11.19 -8.20
N VAL A 542 -19.52 -10.39 -9.21
CA VAL A 542 -20.40 -10.69 -10.34
C VAL A 542 -19.70 -10.38 -11.64
N ASP A 543 -20.08 -11.09 -12.70
CA ASP A 543 -19.74 -10.74 -14.08
C ASP A 543 -21.06 -10.51 -14.81
N TYR A 544 -21.25 -9.32 -15.38
CA TYR A 544 -22.51 -8.88 -15.93
C TYR A 544 -22.34 -8.24 -17.29
N ASN A 545 -23.11 -8.70 -18.28
CA ASN A 545 -23.22 -8.03 -19.57
C ASN A 545 -24.52 -7.21 -19.60
N ASP A 546 -24.39 -5.87 -19.52
CA ASP A 546 -25.51 -4.92 -19.57
C ASP A 546 -26.34 -5.02 -20.86
N THR A 547 -25.75 -5.49 -21.97
CA THR A 547 -26.44 -5.57 -23.27
C THR A 547 -27.26 -6.85 -23.40
N THR A 548 -26.73 -7.99 -22.95
CA THR A 548 -27.39 -9.30 -23.10
C THR A 548 -28.17 -9.74 -21.87
N GLY A 549 -27.86 -9.17 -20.71
CA GLY A 549 -28.35 -9.61 -19.41
C GLY A 549 -27.69 -10.89 -18.89
N ASP A 550 -26.73 -11.49 -19.63
CA ASP A 550 -25.99 -12.68 -19.16
C ASP A 550 -25.16 -12.32 -17.93
N CYS A 551 -25.14 -13.24 -16.96
CA CYS A 551 -24.44 -13.02 -15.70
C CYS A 551 -23.88 -14.30 -15.09
N ALA A 552 -22.87 -14.11 -14.24
CA ALA A 552 -22.33 -15.14 -13.37
C ALA A 552 -22.00 -14.57 -11.99
N PHE A 553 -22.00 -15.45 -11.00
CA PHE A 553 -21.80 -15.13 -9.58
C PHE A 553 -20.57 -15.87 -9.06
N LEU A 554 -19.62 -15.15 -8.48
CA LEU A 554 -18.42 -15.75 -7.91
C LEU A 554 -18.69 -16.19 -6.47
N ILE A 555 -18.96 -17.48 -6.30
CA ILE A 555 -19.38 -18.05 -5.02
C ILE A 555 -18.19 -18.61 -4.25
N LEU A 556 -18.16 -18.35 -2.96
CA LEU A 556 -17.31 -19.00 -1.96
C LEU A 556 -18.21 -19.74 -0.97
N ASP A 557 -18.09 -21.06 -0.99
CA ASP A 557 -18.99 -21.98 -0.31
C ASP A 557 -18.47 -22.34 1.10
N PRO A 558 -19.14 -21.90 2.18
CA PRO A 558 -18.68 -22.19 3.54
C PRO A 558 -18.84 -23.66 3.96
N HIS A 559 -19.49 -24.51 3.15
CA HIS A 559 -19.75 -25.91 3.49
C HIS A 559 -18.55 -26.85 3.20
N TYR A 560 -17.45 -26.32 2.65
CA TYR A 560 -16.24 -27.11 2.44
C TYR A 560 -15.71 -27.67 3.78
N THR A 561 -15.35 -28.95 3.79
CA THR A 561 -14.94 -29.69 5.00
C THR A 561 -13.52 -30.27 4.90
N GLY A 562 -12.87 -30.10 3.74
CA GLY A 562 -11.52 -30.61 3.51
C GLY A 562 -10.44 -29.71 4.09
N GLY A 563 -9.17 -30.08 3.86
CA GLY A 563 -8.02 -29.27 4.26
C GLY A 563 -7.76 -28.07 3.35
N GLU A 564 -6.81 -27.22 3.73
CA GLU A 564 -6.41 -25.98 3.05
C GLU A 564 -5.65 -26.25 1.72
N ASP A 565 -6.30 -26.85 0.71
CA ASP A 565 -5.74 -27.11 -0.62
C ASP A 565 -6.54 -26.40 -1.74
N LEU A 566 -5.90 -25.38 -2.34
CA LEU A 566 -6.52 -24.56 -3.40
C LEU A 566 -6.98 -25.38 -4.61
N ARG A 567 -6.22 -26.43 -4.99
CA ARG A 567 -6.56 -27.26 -6.15
C ARG A 567 -7.85 -28.02 -5.93
N THR A 568 -8.02 -28.62 -4.77
CA THR A 568 -9.26 -29.32 -4.37
C THR A 568 -10.43 -28.36 -4.29
N ILE A 569 -10.22 -27.16 -3.73
CA ILE A 569 -11.25 -26.12 -3.60
C ILE A 569 -11.74 -25.66 -4.98
N TRP A 570 -10.84 -25.37 -5.92
CA TRP A 570 -11.20 -24.97 -7.28
C TRP A 570 -11.80 -26.10 -8.10
N ALA A 571 -11.19 -27.30 -8.07
CA ALA A 571 -11.68 -28.45 -8.82
C ALA A 571 -13.06 -28.92 -8.33
N GLY A 572 -13.32 -28.81 -7.02
CA GLY A 572 -14.63 -29.08 -6.42
C GLY A 572 -15.65 -27.96 -6.62
N GLY A 573 -15.23 -26.80 -7.14
CA GLY A 573 -16.10 -25.64 -7.34
C GLY A 573 -16.61 -25.00 -6.05
N TRP A 574 -15.89 -25.19 -4.93
CA TRP A 574 -16.16 -24.58 -3.62
C TRP A 574 -15.85 -23.09 -3.61
N CYS A 575 -14.89 -22.66 -4.41
CA CYS A 575 -14.77 -21.29 -4.86
C CYS A 575 -14.83 -21.28 -6.39
N GLY A 576 -15.80 -20.56 -6.97
CA GLY A 576 -15.89 -20.48 -8.43
C GLY A 576 -17.12 -19.76 -8.96
N TRP A 577 -17.04 -19.43 -10.25
CA TRP A 577 -18.13 -18.81 -11.00
C TRP A 577 -19.30 -19.78 -11.19
N LYS A 578 -20.50 -19.32 -10.88
CA LYS A 578 -21.78 -20.04 -11.05
C LYS A 578 -22.69 -19.20 -11.94
N LYS A 579 -23.15 -19.77 -13.05
CA LYS A 579 -24.24 -19.18 -13.83
C LYS A 579 -25.58 -19.44 -13.11
N PRO A 580 -26.59 -18.57 -13.26
CA PRO A 580 -27.94 -18.82 -12.74
C PRO A 580 -28.49 -20.17 -13.19
N VAL A 581 -28.26 -20.49 -14.46
CA VAL A 581 -28.56 -21.78 -15.08
C VAL A 581 -27.27 -22.32 -15.70
N ASN A 582 -26.86 -23.52 -15.31
CA ASN A 582 -25.62 -24.12 -15.82
C ASN A 582 -25.82 -24.72 -17.22
N SER A 583 -24.75 -25.24 -17.82
CA SER A 583 -24.79 -25.85 -19.17
C SER A 583 -25.67 -27.10 -19.27
N LYS A 584 -26.07 -27.70 -18.15
CA LYS A 584 -27.00 -28.83 -18.08
C LYS A 584 -28.45 -28.40 -17.85
N GLY A 585 -28.72 -27.10 -17.75
CA GLY A 585 -30.05 -26.56 -17.45
C GLY A 585 -30.42 -26.59 -15.96
N GLU A 586 -29.48 -26.89 -15.06
CA GLU A 586 -29.72 -26.91 -13.63
C GLU A 586 -29.57 -25.49 -13.06
N GLU A 587 -30.50 -25.11 -12.19
CA GLU A 587 -30.53 -23.78 -11.58
C GLU A 587 -29.66 -23.76 -10.33
N PHE A 588 -28.74 -22.81 -10.25
CA PHE A 588 -27.95 -22.62 -9.03
C PHE A 588 -28.79 -22.00 -7.92
N PHE A 589 -29.58 -20.96 -8.25
CA PHE A 589 -30.56 -20.38 -7.34
C PHE A 589 -31.94 -21.02 -7.60
N LEU A 590 -32.42 -21.80 -6.63
CA LEU A 590 -33.70 -22.51 -6.72
C LEU A 590 -34.89 -21.54 -6.79
N ARG A 591 -35.78 -21.72 -7.78
CA ARG A 591 -36.99 -20.91 -8.01
C ARG A 591 -37.94 -20.85 -6.83
N ASP A 592 -38.07 -21.93 -6.06
CA ASP A 592 -39.03 -22.06 -4.97
C ASP A 592 -38.51 -21.52 -3.63
N LYS A 593 -37.33 -20.89 -3.63
CA LYS A 593 -36.70 -20.32 -2.43
C LYS A 593 -36.56 -18.81 -2.56
N PHE A 594 -36.76 -18.13 -1.43
CA PHE A 594 -36.37 -16.73 -1.26
C PHE A 594 -34.89 -16.64 -0.89
N TYR A 595 -34.28 -15.51 -1.20
CA TYR A 595 -32.88 -15.21 -0.86
C TYR A 595 -32.75 -13.81 -0.28
N ASN A 596 -31.99 -13.70 0.81
CA ASN A 596 -31.62 -12.43 1.41
C ASN A 596 -30.11 -12.24 1.24
N PHE A 597 -29.72 -11.12 0.64
CA PHE A 597 -28.34 -10.74 0.45
C PHE A 597 -27.99 -9.67 1.47
N LEU A 598 -27.04 -9.97 2.35
CA LEU A 598 -26.43 -9.00 3.25
C LEU A 598 -25.28 -8.31 2.52
N LEU A 599 -25.41 -7.00 2.32
CA LEU A 599 -24.42 -6.13 1.68
C LEU A 599 -23.81 -5.20 2.75
N PRO A 600 -22.71 -5.59 3.42
CA PRO A 600 -22.06 -4.75 4.43
C PRO A 600 -21.56 -3.44 3.81
N GLN A 601 -21.86 -2.31 4.43
CA GLN A 601 -21.41 -1.00 3.95
C GLN A 601 -20.05 -0.67 4.53
N ARG A 602 -19.16 -0.16 3.69
CA ARG A 602 -17.83 0.28 4.10
C ARG A 602 -17.97 1.52 5.00
N PRO A 603 -17.39 1.53 6.22
CA PRO A 603 -17.31 2.75 7.02
C PRO A 603 -16.53 3.82 6.28
N ASN A 604 -17.05 5.04 6.23
CA ASN A 604 -16.34 6.17 5.64
C ASN A 604 -15.26 6.65 6.62
N THR A 605 -14.02 6.21 6.43
CA THR A 605 -12.90 6.55 7.32
C THR A 605 -11.57 6.57 6.57
N ILE A 606 -10.60 7.34 7.07
CA ILE A 606 -9.24 7.49 6.52
C ILE A 606 -8.21 7.09 7.58
#